data_AF-A0A7J7NVN8-F1
#
_entry.id   AF-A0A7J7NVN8-F1
#
_cell.length_a   1.000
_cell.length_b   1.000
_cell.length_c   1.000
_cell.angle_alpha   90.00
_cell.angle_beta   90.00
_cell.angle_gamma   90.00
#
_symmetry.space_group_name_H-M   'P 1'
#
loop_
_entity.id
_entity.type
_entity.pdbx_description
1 polymer ?
#
loop_
_entity_poly.entity_id
_entity_poly.type
_entity_poly.pdbx_seq_one_letter_code
_entity_poly.pdbx_strand_id
1 'polypeptide(L)'
;MALSEFLESAKKKAVTGILINIENAAYLASKKGFNVTEIVSSFLSNATFDKQLTQQVFIQSDDSVVLSVFKRIPTYKKVLTIEENIEAFRNEYTTIPFGFFSNPIMEIATYVSGIGVDGLETEYPATASAYLRSSCSRPESEVPPIVAPGALMSSIPTDVLPPVEAPSPLLEPVDVLDPPLPSILMTQKQHLQLYLLVLLAKVVRQQMLQV
;
A
#
# COMPACT_ATOMS: atom_id res chain seq x y z
N MET A 1 6.88 2.32 25.37
CA MET A 1 6.53 3.76 25.41
C MET A 1 5.08 3.87 25.00
N ALA A 2 4.26 4.58 25.78
CA ALA A 2 2.87 4.82 25.41
C ALA A 2 2.77 5.98 24.41
N LEU A 3 1.71 6.02 23.58
CA LEU A 3 1.50 7.10 22.62
C LEU A 3 1.39 8.46 23.31
N SER A 4 0.74 8.53 24.47
CA SER A 4 0.62 9.76 25.28
C SER A 4 1.98 10.31 25.70
N GLU A 5 2.87 9.46 26.23
CA GLU A 5 4.22 9.84 26.65
C GLU A 5 5.04 10.37 25.47
N PHE A 6 4.92 9.71 24.32
CA PHE A 6 5.58 10.11 23.08
C PHE A 6 5.11 11.50 22.63
N LEU A 7 3.80 11.73 22.60
CA LEU A 7 3.20 13.02 22.22
C LEU A 7 3.61 14.15 23.18
N GLU A 8 3.65 13.89 24.49
CA GLU A 8 4.16 14.85 25.46
C GLU A 8 5.65 15.18 25.24
N SER A 9 6.47 14.16 24.98
CA SER A 9 7.88 14.34 24.68
C SER A 9 8.06 15.17 23.40
N ALA A 10 7.26 14.91 22.36
CA ALA A 10 7.32 15.64 21.11
C ALA A 10 6.99 17.14 21.29
N LYS A 11 6.01 17.47 22.15
CA LYS A 11 5.72 18.86 22.52
C LYS A 11 6.88 19.52 23.27
N LYS A 12 7.40 18.85 24.30
CA LYS A 12 8.49 19.38 25.14
C LYS A 12 9.76 19.63 24.34
N LYS A 13 10.05 18.77 23.35
CA LYS A 13 11.22 18.89 22.47
C LYS A 13 11.02 19.84 21.28
N ALA A 14 9.83 20.42 21.11
CA ALA A 14 9.50 21.33 20.02
C ALA A 14 9.88 20.80 18.62
N VAL A 15 9.65 19.50 18.37
CA VAL A 15 9.97 18.87 17.07
C VAL A 15 9.11 19.45 15.95
N THR A 16 9.64 19.56 14.73
CA THR A 16 8.92 20.16 13.57
C THR A 16 7.76 19.31 13.09
N GLY A 17 7.83 17.99 13.27
CA GLY A 17 6.76 17.08 12.89
C GLY A 17 6.83 15.74 13.59
N ILE A 18 5.71 15.03 13.55
CA ILE A 18 5.49 13.72 14.16
C ILE A 18 4.90 12.81 13.09
N LEU A 19 5.49 11.63 12.92
CA LEU A 19 4.98 10.59 12.03
C LEU A 19 4.38 9.46 12.88
N ILE A 20 3.12 9.13 12.60
CA ILE A 20 2.41 8.03 13.25
C ILE A 20 2.03 7.03 12.17
N ASN A 21 2.72 5.89 12.19
CA ASN A 21 2.41 4.77 11.31
C ASN A 21 1.29 3.89 11.95
N ILE A 22 0.26 3.61 11.17
CA ILE A 22 -0.87 2.75 11.53
C ILE A 22 -0.90 1.58 10.56
N GLU A 23 -0.62 0.39 11.09
CA GLU A 23 -0.65 -0.86 10.32
C GLU A 23 -1.71 -1.81 10.90
N ASN A 24 -2.21 -2.73 10.07
CA ASN A 24 -3.08 -3.83 10.50
C ASN A 24 -4.38 -3.38 11.21
N ALA A 25 -4.89 -2.18 10.89
CA ALA A 25 -6.06 -1.59 11.56
C ALA A 25 -7.32 -2.48 11.44
N ALA A 26 -7.58 -3.04 10.26
CA ALA A 26 -8.73 -3.92 10.03
C ALA A 26 -8.68 -5.21 10.88
N TYR A 27 -7.48 -5.77 11.07
CA TYR A 27 -7.28 -6.91 11.96
C TYR A 27 -7.55 -6.54 13.42
N LEU A 28 -7.02 -5.41 13.88
CA LEU A 28 -7.20 -4.95 15.26
C LEU A 28 -8.68 -4.64 15.58
N ALA A 29 -9.41 -4.07 14.63
CA ALA A 29 -10.84 -3.84 14.77
C ALA A 29 -11.62 -5.17 14.81
N SER A 30 -11.39 -6.07 13.86
CA SER A 30 -12.20 -7.29 13.71
C SER A 30 -11.86 -8.41 14.70
N LYS A 31 -10.59 -8.56 15.08
CA LYS A 31 -10.11 -9.66 15.93
C LYS A 31 -9.84 -9.26 17.37
N LYS A 32 -9.59 -7.98 17.62
CA LYS A 32 -9.29 -7.46 18.96
C LYS A 32 -10.33 -6.46 19.47
N GLY A 33 -11.28 -6.03 18.63
CA GLY A 33 -12.30 -5.06 19.01
C GLY A 33 -11.74 -3.65 19.26
N PHE A 34 -10.51 -3.37 18.82
CA PHE A 34 -9.87 -2.08 19.00
C PHE A 34 -9.92 -1.28 17.71
N ASN A 35 -10.67 -0.18 17.71
CA ASN A 35 -10.63 0.79 16.62
C ASN A 35 -9.44 1.73 16.80
N VAL A 36 -8.31 1.37 16.18
CA VAL A 36 -7.06 2.14 16.29
C VAL A 36 -7.21 3.57 15.77
N THR A 37 -8.01 3.77 14.72
CA THR A 37 -8.17 5.10 14.10
C THR A 37 -8.86 6.10 15.04
N GLU A 38 -9.91 5.66 15.74
CA GLU A 38 -10.60 6.45 16.76
C GLU A 38 -9.70 6.74 17.97
N ILE A 39 -8.95 5.73 18.42
CA ILE A 39 -8.02 5.87 19.54
C ILE A 39 -6.96 6.93 19.20
N VAL A 40 -6.27 6.78 18.07
CA VAL A 40 -5.23 7.72 17.63
C VAL A 40 -5.81 9.13 17.45
N SER A 41 -6.98 9.26 16.81
CA SER A 41 -7.66 10.55 16.64
C SER A 41 -7.98 11.22 17.99
N SER A 42 -8.47 10.45 18.96
CA SER A 42 -8.76 10.92 20.31
C SER A 42 -7.49 11.37 21.06
N PHE A 43 -6.42 10.59 21.01
CA PHE A 43 -5.14 10.95 21.63
C PHE A 43 -4.55 12.23 21.02
N LEU A 44 -4.61 12.38 19.71
CA LEU A 44 -4.11 13.56 19.02
C LEU A 44 -4.92 14.83 19.34
N SER A 45 -6.26 14.72 19.41
CA SER A 45 -7.12 15.85 19.79
C SER A 45 -6.99 16.21 21.26
N ASN A 46 -6.88 15.22 22.17
CA ASN A 46 -6.60 15.47 23.58
C ASN A 46 -5.24 16.17 23.77
N ALA A 47 -4.24 15.74 22.98
CA ALA A 47 -2.97 16.41 22.88
C ALA A 47 -3.00 17.67 21.99
N THR A 48 -4.15 18.19 21.57
CA THR A 48 -4.31 19.49 20.88
C THR A 48 -3.54 19.62 19.54
N PHE A 49 -3.10 18.50 18.95
CA PHE A 49 -2.41 18.52 17.65
C PHE A 49 -3.34 18.79 16.48
N ASP A 50 -4.65 18.69 16.68
CA ASP A 50 -5.69 19.06 15.72
C ASP A 50 -5.74 20.57 15.44
N LYS A 51 -5.38 21.39 16.43
CA LYS A 51 -5.49 22.86 16.38
C LYS A 51 -4.13 23.57 16.25
N GLN A 52 -3.04 22.86 16.51
CA GLN A 52 -1.71 23.43 16.56
C GLN A 52 -1.07 23.43 15.16
N LEU A 53 -0.63 24.60 14.69
CA LEU A 53 -0.01 24.76 13.36
C LEU A 53 1.52 24.69 13.38
N THR A 54 2.14 24.67 14.57
CA THR A 54 3.60 24.71 14.70
C THR A 54 4.26 23.35 14.51
N GLN A 55 3.53 22.26 14.74
CA GLN A 55 4.04 20.90 14.60
C GLN A 55 3.15 20.13 13.63
N GLN A 56 3.75 19.61 12.56
CA GLN A 56 3.00 18.85 11.55
C GLN A 56 2.80 17.41 12.01
N VAL A 57 1.58 16.89 11.89
CA VAL A 57 1.31 15.47 12.15
C VAL A 57 1.09 14.76 10.84
N PHE A 58 1.91 13.74 10.59
CA PHE A 58 1.83 12.85 9.45
C PHE A 58 1.22 11.53 9.91
N ILE A 59 0.08 11.16 9.35
CA ILE A 59 -0.55 9.86 9.53
C ILE A 59 -0.17 9.00 8.34
N GLN A 60 0.56 7.93 8.63
CA GLN A 60 1.02 6.98 7.62
C GLN A 60 0.25 5.68 7.75
N SER A 61 -0.12 5.10 6.61
CA SER A 61 -0.70 3.77 6.52
C SER A 61 -0.59 3.25 5.08
N ASP A 62 -0.62 1.93 4.94
CA ASP A 62 -0.85 1.20 3.69
C ASP A 62 -2.35 1.10 3.36
N ASP A 63 -3.22 1.20 4.37
CA ASP A 63 -4.66 1.08 4.20
C ASP A 63 -5.32 2.42 3.84
N SER A 64 -5.82 2.49 2.61
CA SER A 64 -6.59 3.62 2.10
C SER A 64 -7.80 4.00 2.97
N VAL A 65 -8.46 3.02 3.59
CA VAL A 65 -9.62 3.23 4.45
C VAL A 65 -9.20 3.93 5.73
N VAL A 66 -8.06 3.55 6.30
CA VAL A 66 -7.49 4.22 7.49
C VAL A 66 -7.20 5.69 7.18
N LEU A 67 -6.50 5.98 6.08
CA LEU A 67 -6.19 7.36 5.69
C LEU A 67 -7.45 8.18 5.38
N SER A 68 -8.49 7.54 4.85
CA SER A 68 -9.76 8.19 4.54
C SER A 68 -10.47 8.77 5.78
N VAL A 69 -10.32 8.14 6.95
CA VAL A 69 -10.89 8.61 8.22
C VAL A 69 -10.30 9.96 8.63
N PHE A 70 -8.99 10.13 8.43
CA PHE A 70 -8.27 11.33 8.82
C PHE A 70 -8.42 12.50 7.84
N LYS A 71 -9.07 12.31 6.67
CA LYS A 71 -9.41 13.41 5.76
C LYS A 71 -10.27 14.50 6.40
N ARG A 72 -11.04 14.15 7.43
CA ARG A 72 -11.94 15.08 8.14
C ARG A 72 -11.18 16.19 8.88
N ILE A 73 -9.90 15.98 9.19
CA ILE A 73 -9.06 16.92 9.93
C ILE A 73 -7.95 17.41 9.00
N PRO A 74 -8.07 18.62 8.42
CA PRO A 74 -7.14 19.10 7.39
C PRO A 74 -5.73 19.36 7.92
N THR A 75 -5.57 19.53 9.24
CA THR A 75 -4.28 19.71 9.92
C THR A 75 -3.39 18.48 9.77
N TYR A 76 -3.97 17.29 9.60
CA TYR A 76 -3.21 16.05 9.49
C TYR A 76 -2.83 15.76 8.04
N LYS A 77 -1.53 15.59 7.85
CA LYS A 77 -0.93 15.19 6.58
C LYS A 77 -1.02 13.68 6.45
N LYS A 78 -1.53 13.19 5.32
CA LYS A 78 -1.74 11.75 5.08
C LYS A 78 -0.60 11.24 4.21
N VAL A 79 0.04 10.16 4.61
CA VAL A 79 1.14 9.53 3.88
C VAL A 79 0.72 8.11 3.53
N LEU A 80 0.67 7.81 2.23
CA LEU A 80 0.43 6.45 1.77
C LEU A 80 1.74 5.69 1.71
N THR A 81 1.75 4.48 2.27
CA THR A 81 2.87 3.54 2.10
C THR A 81 2.53 2.55 0.99
N ILE A 82 3.39 2.43 -0.01
CA ILE A 82 3.27 1.43 -1.08
C ILE A 82 4.51 0.54 -1.05
N GLU A 83 4.32 -0.70 -0.59
CA GLU A 83 5.37 -1.72 -0.49
C GLU A 83 5.41 -2.69 -1.69
N GLU A 84 4.46 -2.62 -2.63
CA GLU A 84 4.44 -3.54 -3.76
C GLU A 84 5.54 -3.24 -4.79
N ASN A 85 6.03 -4.30 -5.44
CA ASN A 85 7.09 -4.19 -6.44
C ASN A 85 6.60 -3.51 -7.73
N ILE A 86 6.76 -2.20 -7.73
CA ILE A 86 6.38 -1.29 -8.81
C ILE A 86 7.22 -1.52 -10.09
N GLU A 87 8.36 -2.21 -9.99
CA GLU A 87 9.23 -2.54 -11.14
C GLU A 87 8.88 -3.88 -11.80
N ALA A 88 8.18 -4.77 -11.10
CA ALA A 88 7.76 -6.07 -11.62
C ALA A 88 6.46 -5.98 -12.43
N PHE A 89 6.29 -4.94 -13.26
CA PHE A 89 5.34 -5.00 -14.36
C PHE A 89 5.90 -5.90 -15.45
N ARG A 90 5.73 -7.21 -15.25
CA ARG A 90 5.67 -8.11 -16.39
C ARG A 90 4.50 -7.65 -17.24
N ASN A 91 4.78 -7.34 -18.50
CA ASN A 91 3.81 -7.13 -19.57
C ASN A 91 3.01 -8.42 -19.90
N GLU A 92 2.69 -9.23 -18.90
CA GLU A 92 1.99 -10.51 -19.02
C GLU A 92 0.47 -10.33 -19.08
N TYR A 93 0.00 -9.09 -18.98
CA TYR A 93 -1.41 -8.78 -19.12
C TYR A 93 -1.82 -8.84 -20.59
N THR A 94 -2.61 -9.86 -20.92
CA THR A 94 -3.11 -10.13 -22.28
C THR A 94 -4.09 -9.07 -22.80
N THR A 95 -4.55 -8.14 -21.95
CA THR A 95 -5.43 -7.05 -22.36
C THR A 95 -4.99 -5.69 -21.78
N ILE A 96 -5.15 -4.64 -22.58
CA ILE A 96 -4.79 -3.24 -22.26
C ILE A 96 -5.42 -2.75 -20.95
N PRO A 97 -6.68 -3.10 -20.59
CA PRO A 97 -7.25 -2.73 -19.30
C PRO A 97 -6.46 -3.27 -18.12
N PHE A 98 -6.06 -4.55 -18.15
CA PHE A 98 -5.27 -5.11 -17.05
C PHE A 98 -3.89 -4.46 -16.95
N GLY A 99 -3.21 -4.22 -18.08
CA GLY A 99 -1.96 -3.46 -18.12
C GLY A 99 -2.09 -1.99 -17.66
N PHE A 100 -3.29 -1.42 -17.73
CA PHE A 100 -3.60 -0.06 -17.28
C PHE A 100 -3.80 0.03 -15.76
N PHE A 101 -4.53 -0.92 -15.15
CA PHE A 101 -4.63 -1.03 -13.68
C PHE A 101 -3.34 -1.51 -13.03
N SER A 102 -2.55 -2.22 -13.81
CA SER A 102 -1.17 -2.59 -13.55
C SER A 102 -0.22 -1.52 -14.13
N ASN A 103 -0.56 -0.24 -14.08
CA ASN A 103 0.42 0.80 -14.33
C ASN A 103 0.69 1.50 -13.01
N PRO A 104 1.95 1.55 -12.54
CA PRO A 104 2.23 2.07 -11.23
C PRO A 104 2.01 3.57 -11.10
N ILE A 105 2.19 4.30 -12.19
CA ILE A 105 1.89 5.73 -12.23
C ILE A 105 0.39 5.95 -12.09
N MET A 106 -0.42 5.08 -12.72
CA MET A 106 -1.88 5.13 -12.64
C MET A 106 -2.38 4.72 -11.26
N GLU A 107 -1.80 3.68 -10.67
CA GLU A 107 -2.09 3.23 -9.32
C GLU A 107 -1.81 4.34 -8.30
N ILE A 108 -0.60 4.92 -8.34
CA ILE A 108 -0.24 6.07 -7.49
C ILE A 108 -1.22 7.22 -7.72
N ALA A 109 -1.52 7.58 -8.98
CA ALA A 109 -2.46 8.65 -9.31
C ALA A 109 -3.85 8.41 -8.71
N THR A 110 -4.30 7.16 -8.77
CA THR A 110 -5.61 6.75 -8.26
C THR A 110 -5.68 6.90 -6.75
N TYR A 111 -4.64 6.48 -6.04
CA TYR A 111 -4.57 6.65 -4.59
C TYR A 111 -4.42 8.12 -4.19
N VAL A 112 -3.57 8.88 -4.88
CA VAL A 112 -3.36 10.31 -4.59
C VAL A 112 -4.63 11.11 -4.84
N SER A 113 -5.29 10.93 -5.98
CA SER A 113 -6.51 11.66 -6.32
C SER A 113 -7.75 11.15 -5.57
N GLY A 114 -7.90 9.84 -5.40
CA GLY A 114 -9.05 9.25 -4.71
C GLY A 114 -9.01 9.46 -3.20
N ILE A 115 -7.82 9.41 -2.59
CA ILE A 115 -7.66 9.56 -1.14
C ILE A 115 -7.28 11.01 -0.77
N GLY A 116 -6.59 11.74 -1.64
CA GLY A 116 -6.07 13.07 -1.30
C GLY A 116 -4.94 12.97 -0.28
N VAL A 117 -4.01 12.03 -0.49
CA VAL A 117 -2.82 11.91 0.36
C VAL A 117 -1.83 13.04 0.06
N ASP A 118 -1.16 13.52 1.10
CA ASP A 118 -0.19 14.62 1.02
C ASP A 118 1.24 14.12 0.76
N GLY A 119 1.50 12.83 0.99
CA GLY A 119 2.80 12.20 0.81
C GLY A 119 2.70 10.75 0.36
N LEU A 120 3.77 10.29 -0.27
CA LEU A 120 3.94 8.91 -0.74
C LEU A 120 5.28 8.38 -0.22
N GLU A 121 5.24 7.25 0.48
CA GLU A 121 6.41 6.48 0.88
C GLU A 121 6.42 5.16 0.13
N THR A 122 7.53 4.87 -0.56
CA THR A 122 7.71 3.63 -1.31
C THR A 122 9.19 3.28 -1.43
N GLU A 123 9.49 1.98 -1.52
CA GLU A 123 10.85 1.48 -1.76
C GLU A 123 11.31 1.68 -3.23
N TYR A 124 10.42 2.16 -4.12
CA TYR A 124 10.70 2.45 -5.53
C TYR A 124 10.72 3.96 -5.83
N PRO A 125 11.76 4.69 -5.39
CA PRO A 125 11.81 6.15 -5.51
C PRO A 125 11.84 6.63 -6.97
N ALA A 126 12.34 5.81 -7.90
CA ALA A 126 12.35 6.13 -9.32
C ALA A 126 10.92 6.31 -9.84
N THR A 127 10.02 5.38 -9.52
CA THR A 127 8.62 5.42 -9.99
C THR A 127 7.85 6.56 -9.32
N ALA A 128 8.01 6.76 -8.02
CA ALA A 128 7.44 7.91 -7.32
C ALA A 128 7.90 9.24 -7.95
N SER A 129 9.20 9.36 -8.27
CA SER A 129 9.74 10.55 -8.93
C SER A 129 9.20 10.77 -10.33
N ALA A 130 8.96 9.68 -11.08
CA ALA A 130 8.35 9.73 -12.40
C ALA A 130 6.88 10.19 -12.32
N TYR A 131 6.12 9.68 -11.35
CA TYR A 131 4.75 10.12 -11.09
C TYR A 131 4.69 11.62 -10.77
N LEU A 132 5.50 12.08 -9.82
CA LEU A 132 5.53 13.49 -9.41
C LEU A 132 5.87 14.43 -10.56
N ARG A 133 6.72 14.01 -11.51
CA ARG A 133 7.07 14.77 -12.71
C ARG A 133 6.04 14.67 -13.85
N SER A 134 5.12 13.70 -13.79
CA SER A 134 4.12 13.47 -14.83
C SER A 134 2.93 14.43 -14.71
N SER A 135 2.08 14.49 -15.74
CA SER A 135 0.81 15.23 -15.65
C SER A 135 -0.18 14.60 -14.65
N CYS A 136 -0.02 13.32 -14.30
CA CYS A 136 -0.91 12.60 -13.38
C CYS A 136 -0.82 13.06 -11.92
N SER A 137 0.20 13.85 -11.56
CA SER A 137 0.34 14.50 -10.25
C SER A 137 -0.42 15.84 -10.15
N ARG A 138 -0.95 16.35 -11.27
CA ARG A 138 -1.66 17.63 -11.29
C ARG A 138 -3.12 17.46 -10.85
N PRO A 139 -3.67 18.40 -10.05
CA PRO A 139 -5.05 18.34 -9.57
C PRO A 139 -6.12 18.34 -10.68
N GLU A 140 -5.78 18.88 -11.85
CA GLU A 140 -6.69 18.99 -13.01
C GLU A 140 -6.68 17.74 -13.90
N SER A 141 -5.83 16.76 -13.62
CA SER A 141 -5.79 15.53 -14.40
C SER A 141 -6.97 14.66 -14.01
N GLU A 142 -7.89 14.39 -14.94
CA GLU A 142 -8.90 13.34 -14.78
C GLU A 142 -8.17 12.01 -14.61
N VAL A 143 -8.01 11.57 -13.36
CA VAL A 143 -7.56 10.21 -13.07
C VAL A 143 -8.79 9.32 -13.22
N PRO A 144 -8.74 8.28 -14.06
CA PRO A 144 -9.87 7.38 -14.20
C PRO A 144 -10.24 6.77 -12.84
N PRO A 145 -11.54 6.61 -12.57
CA PRO A 145 -12.02 6.17 -11.26
C PRO A 145 -11.50 4.76 -10.93
N ILE A 146 -11.33 4.50 -9.63
CA ILE A 146 -11.08 3.15 -9.09
C ILE A 146 -12.18 2.24 -9.63
N VAL A 147 -11.81 1.32 -10.52
CA VAL A 147 -12.76 0.31 -10.99
C VAL A 147 -12.96 -0.69 -9.86
N ALA A 148 -14.19 -0.81 -9.38
CA ALA A 148 -14.54 -1.76 -8.34
C ALA A 148 -14.16 -3.20 -8.78
N PRO A 149 -13.79 -4.09 -7.85
CA PRO A 149 -13.53 -5.50 -8.17
C PRO A 149 -14.68 -6.09 -8.99
N GLY A 150 -14.39 -6.63 -10.17
CA GLY A 150 -15.37 -7.18 -11.12
C GLY A 150 -15.97 -6.18 -12.12
N ALA A 151 -15.89 -4.88 -11.89
CA ALA A 151 -16.41 -3.86 -12.83
C ALA A 151 -15.58 -3.74 -14.11
N LEU A 152 -14.33 -4.25 -14.13
CA LEU A 152 -13.54 -4.39 -15.36
C LEU A 152 -14.28 -5.25 -16.38
N MET A 153 -14.89 -6.36 -15.94
CA MET A 153 -15.54 -7.30 -16.84
C MET A 153 -16.74 -6.67 -17.55
N SER A 154 -17.43 -5.75 -16.87
CA SER A 154 -18.54 -4.96 -17.42
C SER A 154 -18.09 -3.84 -18.35
N SER A 155 -16.82 -3.45 -18.31
CA SER A 155 -16.26 -2.38 -19.15
C SER A 155 -15.70 -2.87 -20.48
N ILE A 156 -15.60 -4.18 -20.68
CA ILE A 156 -15.16 -4.77 -21.94
C ILE A 156 -16.34 -4.72 -22.92
N PRO A 157 -16.24 -4.01 -24.06
CA PRO A 157 -17.27 -4.06 -25.09
C PRO A 157 -17.46 -5.50 -25.55
N THR A 158 -18.71 -5.96 -25.66
CA THR A 158 -19.04 -7.33 -26.08
C THR A 158 -18.41 -7.72 -27.42
N ASP A 159 -18.12 -6.74 -28.28
CA ASP A 159 -17.55 -6.94 -29.62
C ASP A 159 -16.06 -7.27 -29.64
N VAL A 160 -15.34 -7.06 -28.52
CA VAL A 160 -13.92 -7.42 -28.38
C VAL A 160 -13.70 -8.58 -27.42
N LEU A 161 -14.78 -9.18 -26.90
CA LEU A 161 -14.67 -10.43 -26.19
C LEU A 161 -14.12 -11.50 -27.16
N PRO A 162 -13.15 -12.32 -26.74
CA PRO A 162 -12.75 -13.46 -27.53
C PRO A 162 -14.00 -14.30 -27.83
N PRO A 163 -14.08 -14.95 -29.01
CA PRO A 163 -15.14 -15.91 -29.29
C PRO A 163 -15.28 -16.85 -28.11
N VAL A 164 -16.52 -17.14 -27.70
CA VAL A 164 -16.76 -18.04 -26.57
C VAL A 164 -15.94 -19.30 -26.81
N GLU A 165 -14.96 -19.53 -25.94
CA GLU A 165 -14.10 -20.69 -26.08
C GLU A 165 -15.01 -21.91 -25.93
N ALA A 166 -14.89 -22.88 -26.84
CA ALA A 166 -15.71 -24.09 -26.75
C ALA A 166 -15.59 -24.64 -25.33
N PRO A 167 -16.69 -25.06 -24.69
CA PRO A 167 -16.66 -25.52 -23.30
C PRO A 167 -15.52 -26.51 -23.16
N SER A 168 -14.57 -26.18 -22.27
CA SER A 168 -13.43 -27.02 -21.98
C SER A 168 -13.95 -28.45 -21.74
N PRO A 169 -13.33 -29.48 -22.33
CA PRO A 169 -13.74 -30.86 -22.14
C PRO A 169 -13.98 -31.14 -20.66
N LEU A 170 -15.02 -31.93 -20.34
CA LEU A 170 -15.29 -32.34 -18.97
C LEU A 170 -14.02 -32.95 -18.37
N LEU A 171 -13.46 -32.29 -17.36
CA LEU A 171 -12.28 -32.75 -16.65
C LEU A 171 -12.65 -34.08 -15.98
N GLU A 172 -12.04 -35.17 -16.46
CA GLU A 172 -12.16 -36.45 -15.79
C GLU A 172 -11.25 -36.47 -14.56
N PRO A 173 -11.56 -37.27 -13.52
CA PRO A 173 -10.77 -37.30 -12.29
C PRO A 173 -9.27 -37.57 -12.49
N VAL A 174 -8.87 -38.13 -13.64
CA VAL A 174 -7.47 -38.40 -13.99
C VAL A 174 -6.69 -37.14 -14.38
N ASP A 175 -7.35 -36.09 -14.87
CA ASP A 175 -6.72 -34.83 -15.30
C ASP A 175 -6.45 -33.85 -14.13
N VAL A 176 -6.99 -34.15 -12.94
CA VAL A 176 -6.85 -33.32 -11.72
C VAL A 176 -5.90 -33.96 -10.70
N LEU A 177 -5.51 -35.22 -10.91
CA LEU A 177 -4.54 -35.90 -10.04
C LEU A 177 -3.13 -35.43 -10.39
N ASP A 178 -2.72 -34.31 -9.80
CA ASP A 178 -1.32 -33.91 -9.78
C ASP A 178 -0.47 -35.06 -9.20
N PRO A 179 0.62 -35.49 -9.88
CA PRO A 179 1.56 -36.43 -9.32
C PRO A 179 2.07 -35.92 -7.96
N PRO A 180 2.28 -36.80 -6.96
CA PRO A 180 2.84 -36.38 -5.68
C PRO A 180 4.17 -35.67 -5.95
N LEU A 181 4.27 -34.42 -5.49
CA LEU A 181 5.47 -33.62 -5.65
C LEU A 181 6.69 -34.40 -5.17
N PRO A 182 7.81 -34.39 -5.92
CA PRO A 182 9.03 -35.01 -5.44
C PRO A 182 9.42 -34.40 -4.09
N SER A 183 9.83 -35.23 -3.14
CA SER A 183 10.22 -34.77 -1.81
C SER A 183 11.41 -33.82 -1.91
N ILE A 184 11.17 -32.55 -1.61
CA ILE A 184 12.23 -31.54 -1.55
C ILE A 184 12.99 -31.76 -0.24
N LEU A 185 14.15 -32.43 -0.32
CA LEU A 185 15.14 -32.42 0.76
C LEU A 185 15.88 -31.07 0.78
N MET A 186 15.18 -29.99 1.14
CA MET A 186 15.85 -28.78 1.61
C MET A 186 16.25 -29.03 3.06
N THR A 187 17.52 -29.34 3.29
CA THR A 187 18.06 -29.46 4.65
C THR A 187 17.81 -28.15 5.40
N GLN A 188 17.19 -28.21 6.58
CA GLN A 188 16.86 -27.06 7.46
C GLN A 188 18.01 -26.04 7.64
N LYS A 189 19.25 -26.49 7.46
CA LYS A 189 20.46 -25.67 7.48
C LYS A 189 20.51 -24.63 6.35
N GLN A 190 20.01 -24.94 5.15
CA GLN A 190 20.00 -24.02 4.00
C GLN A 190 18.92 -22.93 4.12
N HIS A 191 17.74 -23.26 4.67
CA HIS A 191 16.69 -22.28 4.91
C HIS A 191 17.10 -21.24 5.96
N LEU A 192 17.77 -21.67 7.03
CA LEU A 192 18.28 -20.76 8.07
C LEU A 192 19.44 -19.89 7.56
N GLN A 193 20.32 -20.43 6.70
CA GLN A 193 21.37 -19.64 6.07
C GLN A 193 20.83 -18.61 5.08
N LEU A 194 19.82 -18.96 4.27
CA LEU A 194 19.19 -18.02 3.34
C LEU A 194 18.47 -16.90 4.10
N TYR A 195 17.77 -17.24 5.19
CA TYR A 195 17.10 -16.26 6.04
C TYR A 195 18.09 -15.30 6.72
N LEU A 196 19.22 -15.82 7.22
CA LEU A 196 20.28 -15.01 7.82
C LEU A 196 20.98 -14.11 6.80
N LEU A 197 21.18 -14.58 5.55
CA LEU A 197 21.76 -13.78 4.47
C LEU A 197 20.84 -12.65 4.03
N VAL A 198 19.52 -12.90 3.95
CA VAL A 198 18.50 -11.89 3.62
C VAL A 198 18.41 -10.83 4.73
N LEU A 199 18.47 -11.23 6.00
CA LEU A 199 18.53 -10.30 7.14
C LEU A 199 19.80 -9.46 7.14
N LEU A 200 20.98 -10.07 6.91
CA LEU A 200 22.25 -9.34 6.81
C LEU A 200 22.24 -8.35 5.64
N ALA A 201 21.69 -8.72 4.48
CA ALA A 201 21.56 -7.82 3.34
C ALA A 201 20.63 -6.62 3.63
N LYS A 202 19.52 -6.82 4.35
CA LYS A 202 18.63 -5.73 4.81
C LYS A 202 19.34 -4.78 5.78
N VAL A 203 20.14 -5.31 6.72
CA VAL A 203 20.91 -4.49 7.68
C VAL A 203 22.03 -3.69 6.99
N VAL A 204 22.76 -4.29 6.04
CA VAL A 204 23.81 -3.60 5.27
C VAL A 204 23.21 -2.49 4.39
N ARG A 205 22.02 -2.70 3.81
CA ARG A 205 21.33 -1.67 3.01
C ARG A 205 20.86 -0.48 3.86
N GLN A 206 20.44 -0.72 5.11
CA GLN A 206 20.07 0.36 6.04
C GLN A 206 21.28 1.14 6.58
N GLN A 207 22.47 0.54 6.65
CA GLN A 207 23.70 1.26 7.03
C GLN A 207 24.34 2.07 5.88
N MET A 208 24.04 1.76 4.62
CA MET A 208 24.55 2.48 3.44
C MET A 208 23.73 3.73 3.03
N LEU A 209 22.63 4.04 3.74
CA LEU A 209 21.77 5.20 3.49
C LEU A 209 21.93 6.32 4.53
N GLN A 210 22.99 6.28 5.33
CA GLN A 210 23.47 7.47 6.07
C GLN A 210 24.70 8.05 5.38
N VAL A 211 24.45 8.92 4.38
CA VAL A 211 25.31 10.06 4.02
C VAL A 211 24.38 11.23 3.73
#